data_AF-A0A7C3CMP6-F1
#
_entry.id   AF-A0A7C3CMP6-F1
#
_cell.length_a   1.000
_cell.length_b   1.000
_cell.length_c   1.000
_cell.angle_alpha   90.00
_cell.angle_beta   90.00
_cell.angle_gamma   90.00
#
_symmetry.space_group_name_H-M   'P 1'
#
loop_
_entity.id
_entity.type
_entity.pdbx_description
1 polymer ?
#
loop_
_entity_poly.entity_id
_entity_poly.type
_entity_poly.pdbx_seq_one_letter_code
_entity_poly.pdbx_strand_id
1 'polypeptide(L)'
;MLRTVSLLMLMGVSLWASQIESNVDDLFYEKSVKEAPNAKPVWGRDTDSALGRYNLYPKKLDIKMLARAHGHLCDGLVLAYVELSHTLPKLFSDGVIDRTDIRVVAKNSPCLVDTSALMSGARINHQTLSLDNTLGGSFVVQRISTGQTYKVSLADKSFLKALKSKEEAIKAKQKQHQKVTAKEIDEVEALAFEAMRYMLQTDTKRLLKVTELKGYQYHFNIDGIGSRSDVKNKNVGR
;
A
#
# COMPACT_ATOMS: atom_id res chain seq x y z
N MET A 1 18.18 65.90 -28.64
CA MET A 1 18.01 64.47 -28.99
C MET A 1 17.49 63.74 -27.77
N LEU A 2 16.17 63.54 -27.70
CA LEU A 2 15.50 62.93 -26.53
C LEU A 2 15.03 61.52 -26.88
N ARG A 3 15.50 60.56 -26.07
CA ARG A 3 14.84 59.39 -25.48
C ARG A 3 13.72 58.67 -26.24
N THR A 4 13.94 57.36 -26.42
CA THR A 4 12.94 56.36 -26.00
C THR A 4 13.62 55.03 -25.66
N VAL A 5 13.52 54.64 -24.39
CA VAL A 5 13.83 53.30 -23.88
C VAL A 5 12.53 52.51 -23.95
N SER A 6 12.48 51.43 -24.72
CA SER A 6 11.37 50.48 -24.70
C SER A 6 11.53 49.53 -23.53
N LEU A 7 10.77 49.78 -22.46
CA LEU A 7 10.56 48.83 -21.37
C LEU A 7 9.32 47.99 -21.74
N LEU A 8 9.52 46.77 -22.24
CA LEU A 8 8.41 45.83 -22.41
C LEU A 8 8.13 45.17 -21.06
N MET A 9 6.97 45.47 -20.49
CA MET A 9 6.45 44.83 -19.28
C MET A 9 6.21 43.33 -19.52
N LEU A 10 6.92 42.51 -18.74
CA LEU A 10 6.50 41.15 -18.39
C LEU A 10 5.30 41.26 -17.43
N MET A 11 4.08 41.17 -17.96
CA MET A 11 2.89 40.93 -17.15
C MET A 11 2.17 39.69 -17.68
N GLY A 12 1.93 38.73 -16.79
CA GLY A 12 0.86 37.76 -16.99
C GLY A 12 1.26 36.30 -16.88
N VAL A 13 1.90 35.86 -15.79
CA VAL A 13 1.76 34.47 -15.33
C VAL A 13 1.71 34.43 -13.79
N SER A 14 0.60 34.87 -13.20
CA SER A 14 0.35 34.64 -11.77
C SER A 14 -1.15 34.63 -11.46
N LEU A 15 -1.87 33.66 -12.05
CA LEU A 15 -3.31 33.45 -11.79
C LEU A 15 -3.69 31.96 -11.66
N TRP A 16 -2.75 31.11 -11.26
CA TRP A 16 -2.96 29.66 -11.08
C TRP A 16 -2.74 29.17 -9.64
N ALA A 17 -2.85 30.05 -8.64
CA ALA A 17 -2.59 29.69 -7.24
C ALA A 17 -3.64 30.23 -6.25
N SER A 18 -4.87 30.47 -6.71
CA SER A 18 -5.95 30.95 -5.83
C SER A 18 -7.22 30.13 -6.00
N GLN A 19 -7.18 28.86 -5.56
CA GLN A 19 -8.36 28.07 -5.15
C GLN A 19 -7.96 26.68 -4.63
N ILE A 20 -7.07 26.63 -3.64
CA ILE A 20 -6.88 25.41 -2.82
C ILE A 20 -7.19 25.79 -1.37
N GLU A 21 -8.46 26.11 -1.10
CA GLU A 21 -8.98 26.33 0.26
C GLU A 21 -9.69 25.08 0.84
N SER A 22 -9.87 24.02 0.03
CA SER A 22 -10.10 22.70 0.61
C SER A 22 -8.79 22.22 1.20
N ASN A 23 -8.82 21.66 2.42
CA ASN A 23 -7.68 20.91 2.93
C ASN A 23 -7.39 19.83 1.89
N VAL A 24 -6.39 20.03 1.03
CA VAL A 24 -5.95 19.10 -0.02
C VAL A 24 -5.75 17.70 0.54
N ASP A 25 -5.50 17.63 1.85
CA ASP A 25 -5.43 16.39 2.58
C ASP A 25 -6.69 15.54 2.51
N ASP A 26 -7.89 16.10 2.42
CA ASP A 26 -9.16 15.38 2.43
C ASP A 26 -9.73 15.12 1.03
N LEU A 27 -9.03 15.56 -0.03
CA LEU A 27 -9.42 15.30 -1.42
C LEU A 27 -8.86 13.99 -2.01
N PHE A 28 -7.96 13.31 -1.29
CA PHE A 28 -7.20 12.19 -1.85
C PHE A 28 -8.04 10.93 -2.09
N TYR A 29 -9.19 10.80 -1.41
CA TYR A 29 -10.19 9.76 -1.61
C TYR A 29 -11.47 10.09 -0.85
N GLU A 30 -12.60 9.47 -1.23
CA GLU A 30 -13.91 9.79 -0.64
C GLU A 30 -13.98 9.62 0.88
N LYS A 31 -14.76 10.49 1.55
CA LYS A 31 -15.08 10.38 2.98
C LYS A 31 -15.60 8.99 3.38
N SER A 32 -16.36 8.35 2.48
CA SER A 32 -16.92 7.00 2.64
C SER A 32 -15.86 5.93 2.90
N VAL A 33 -14.65 6.08 2.34
CA VAL A 33 -13.51 5.18 2.58
C VAL A 33 -12.93 5.42 3.96
N LYS A 34 -12.77 6.68 4.39
CA LYS A 34 -12.16 7.04 5.69
C LYS A 34 -12.94 6.45 6.87
N GLU A 35 -14.27 6.41 6.75
CA GLU A 35 -15.18 5.96 7.81
C GLU A 35 -15.48 4.45 7.74
N ALA A 36 -14.97 3.76 6.72
CA ALA A 36 -15.28 2.36 6.51
C ALA A 36 -14.70 1.46 7.62
N PRO A 37 -15.39 0.38 8.02
CA PRO A 37 -14.95 -0.52 9.08
C PRO A 37 -13.53 -1.05 8.91
N ASN A 38 -13.13 -1.40 7.69
CA ASN A 38 -11.80 -1.95 7.40
C ASN A 38 -10.78 -0.88 6.98
N ALA A 39 -11.12 0.42 7.05
CA ALA A 39 -10.18 1.52 6.84
C ALA A 39 -9.50 1.98 8.15
N LYS A 40 -9.82 1.34 9.28
CA LYS A 40 -9.25 1.69 10.59
C LYS A 40 -7.73 1.58 10.57
N PRO A 41 -7.01 2.56 11.12
CA PRO A 41 -5.56 2.55 11.16
C PRO A 41 -5.01 1.41 12.02
N VAL A 42 -3.80 0.98 11.70
CA VAL A 42 -2.96 0.17 12.61
C VAL A 42 -1.75 0.97 13.05
N TRP A 43 -0.99 0.45 14.00
CA TRP A 43 0.16 1.15 14.59
C TRP A 43 1.44 0.38 14.33
N GLY A 44 2.49 1.09 13.92
CA GLY A 44 3.81 0.53 13.65
C GLY A 44 4.88 1.18 14.51
N ARG A 45 5.85 0.39 14.98
CA ARG A 45 7.08 0.87 15.62
C ARG A 45 8.24 0.73 14.65
N ASP A 46 9.06 1.77 14.55
CA ASP A 46 10.27 1.82 13.74
C ASP A 46 11.47 2.21 14.62
N THR A 47 12.65 2.30 14.01
CA THR A 47 13.82 2.96 14.58
C THR A 47 13.96 4.41 14.09
N ASP A 48 14.71 5.22 14.83
CA ASP A 48 14.89 6.65 14.53
C ASP A 48 15.97 6.96 13.48
N SER A 49 16.83 5.98 13.17
CA SER A 49 17.85 6.15 12.13
C SER A 49 18.32 4.79 11.62
N ALA A 50 19.14 4.81 10.56
CA ALA A 50 19.76 3.62 9.99
C ALA A 50 20.64 2.84 10.99
N LEU A 51 21.00 3.44 12.14
CA LEU A 51 21.73 2.80 13.24
C LEU A 51 21.03 3.03 14.59
N GLY A 52 19.75 3.41 14.55
CA GLY A 52 19.07 4.04 15.66
C GLY A 52 18.40 3.07 16.62
N ARG A 53 17.95 3.63 17.74
CA ARG A 53 17.07 2.99 18.73
C ARG A 53 15.64 2.97 18.21
N TYR A 54 14.74 2.23 18.85
CA TYR A 54 13.31 2.41 18.61
C TYR A 54 12.89 3.87 18.76
N ASN A 55 11.94 4.28 17.91
CA ASN A 55 11.21 5.52 18.09
C ASN A 55 10.40 5.45 19.38
N LEU A 56 10.31 6.57 20.11
CA LEU A 56 9.53 6.69 21.33
C LEU A 56 8.03 6.48 21.09
N TYR A 57 7.55 6.85 19.90
CA TYR A 57 6.12 6.88 19.57
C TYR A 57 5.82 5.98 18.39
N PRO A 58 4.86 5.05 18.52
CA PRO A 58 4.32 4.34 17.38
C PRO A 58 3.73 5.30 16.35
N LYS A 59 3.87 4.96 15.08
CA LYS A 59 3.35 5.71 13.95
C LYS A 59 2.03 5.10 13.50
N LYS A 60 1.07 5.97 13.20
CA LYS A 60 -0.18 5.59 12.60
C LYS A 60 0.05 5.17 11.15
N LEU A 61 -0.45 3.99 10.79
CA LEU A 61 -0.42 3.44 9.43
C LEU A 61 -1.86 3.36 8.95
N ASP A 62 -2.23 4.22 8.02
CA ASP A 62 -3.58 4.28 7.45
C ASP A 62 -3.57 4.27 5.93
N ILE A 63 -4.73 4.00 5.35
CA ILE A 63 -4.91 3.91 3.90
C ILE A 63 -4.60 5.24 3.18
N LYS A 64 -4.71 6.37 3.89
CA LYS A 64 -4.35 7.70 3.39
C LYS A 64 -2.87 7.82 3.10
N MET A 65 -2.06 7.41 4.07
CA MET A 65 -0.62 7.41 3.96
C MET A 65 -0.17 6.54 2.77
N LEU A 66 -0.83 5.39 2.58
CA LEU A 66 -0.57 4.53 1.42
C LEU A 66 -0.95 5.19 0.10
N ALA A 67 -2.17 5.71 -0.02
CA ALA A 67 -2.63 6.35 -1.26
C ALA A 67 -1.70 7.49 -1.67
N ARG A 68 -1.24 8.31 -0.70
CA ARG A 68 -0.28 9.40 -0.95
C ARG A 68 1.07 8.91 -1.46
N ALA A 69 1.63 7.90 -0.79
CA ALA A 69 2.93 7.36 -1.17
C ALA A 69 2.88 6.63 -2.52
N HIS A 70 1.75 5.96 -2.81
CA HIS A 70 1.52 5.23 -4.05
C HIS A 70 1.12 6.14 -5.22
N GLY A 71 0.45 7.25 -4.93
CA GLY A 71 -0.03 8.24 -5.90
C GLY A 71 -1.53 8.17 -6.22
N HIS A 72 -2.23 7.10 -5.85
CA HIS A 72 -3.68 6.97 -5.97
C HIS A 72 -4.22 5.84 -5.08
N LEU A 73 -5.55 5.77 -4.92
CA LEU A 73 -6.23 4.68 -4.23
C LEU A 73 -6.74 3.64 -5.24
N CYS A 74 -5.92 2.61 -5.52
CA CYS A 74 -6.23 1.49 -6.41
C CYS A 74 -6.98 0.38 -5.65
N ASP A 75 -7.77 -0.45 -6.33
CA ASP A 75 -8.46 -1.62 -5.74
C ASP A 75 -7.46 -2.61 -5.13
N GLY A 76 -6.32 -2.83 -5.81
CA GLY A 76 -5.20 -3.62 -5.28
C GLY A 76 -4.56 -3.03 -4.01
N LEU A 77 -4.60 -1.70 -3.82
CA LEU A 77 -4.08 -1.02 -2.63
C LEU A 77 -5.04 -1.20 -1.46
N VAL A 78 -6.35 -1.09 -1.72
CA VAL A 78 -7.40 -1.40 -0.73
C VAL A 78 -7.32 -2.87 -0.31
N LEU A 79 -7.21 -3.78 -1.28
CA LEU A 79 -7.03 -5.21 -1.01
C LEU A 79 -5.84 -5.44 -0.08
N ALA A 80 -4.67 -4.92 -0.46
CA ALA A 80 -3.44 -5.08 0.30
C ALA A 80 -3.56 -4.49 1.72
N TYR A 81 -4.16 -3.31 1.84
CA TYR A 81 -4.38 -2.66 3.14
C TYR A 81 -5.28 -3.50 4.04
N VAL A 82 -6.40 -3.99 3.53
CA VAL A 82 -7.36 -4.79 4.32
C VAL A 82 -6.72 -6.12 4.77
N GLU A 83 -6.00 -6.80 3.87
CA GLU A 83 -5.30 -8.05 4.23
C GLU A 83 -4.21 -7.84 5.27
N LEU A 84 -3.37 -6.81 5.12
CA LEU A 84 -2.22 -6.58 6.00
C LEU A 84 -2.60 -5.89 7.32
N SER A 85 -3.56 -4.96 7.32
CA SER A 85 -4.08 -4.34 8.56
C SER A 85 -4.74 -5.37 9.47
N HIS A 86 -5.37 -6.41 8.91
CA HIS A 86 -5.95 -7.49 9.70
C HIS A 86 -4.90 -8.49 10.20
N THR A 87 -3.84 -8.75 9.42
CA THR A 87 -2.94 -9.88 9.66
C THR A 87 -1.68 -9.48 10.45
N LEU A 88 -1.07 -8.34 10.15
CA LEU A 88 0.18 -7.92 10.80
C LEU A 88 0.05 -7.76 12.32
N PRO A 89 -1.02 -7.14 12.88
CA PRO A 89 -1.16 -7.01 14.33
C PRO A 89 -1.24 -8.37 15.06
N LYS A 90 -1.68 -9.45 14.39
CA LYS A 90 -1.79 -10.78 15.01
C LYS A 90 -0.42 -11.39 15.37
N LEU A 91 0.67 -10.87 14.80
CA LEU A 91 2.04 -11.31 15.09
C LEU A 91 2.60 -10.73 16.41
N PHE A 92 1.89 -9.75 17.01
CA PHE A 92 2.35 -9.02 18.18
C PHE A 92 1.24 -8.97 19.25
N SER A 93 1.59 -9.28 20.49
CA SER A 93 0.63 -9.37 21.59
C SER A 93 -0.01 -8.03 21.97
N ASP A 94 0.70 -6.92 21.75
CA ASP A 94 0.19 -5.56 21.98
C ASP A 94 -0.50 -4.97 20.73
N GLY A 95 -0.53 -5.72 19.62
CA GLY A 95 -1.08 -5.27 18.33
C GLY A 95 -0.25 -4.18 17.62
N VAL A 96 0.90 -3.76 18.19
CA VAL A 96 1.79 -2.79 17.56
C VAL A 96 2.80 -3.52 16.69
N ILE A 97 2.82 -3.20 15.40
CA ILE A 97 3.66 -3.88 14.42
C ILE A 97 5.11 -3.42 14.59
N ASP A 98 6.01 -4.29 15.07
CA ASP A 98 7.45 -4.02 14.98
C ASP A 98 7.91 -4.19 13.54
N ARG A 99 8.03 -3.06 12.82
CA ARG A 99 8.42 -3.01 11.40
C ARG A 99 9.89 -3.38 11.16
N THR A 100 10.62 -3.63 12.25
CA THR A 100 11.98 -4.17 12.22
C THR A 100 12.05 -5.69 12.30
N ASP A 101 10.93 -6.35 12.57
CA ASP A 101 10.84 -7.77 12.90
C ASP A 101 9.88 -8.54 11.98
N ILE A 102 9.66 -8.04 10.76
CA ILE A 102 8.71 -8.61 9.81
C ILE A 102 9.36 -8.95 8.47
N ARG A 103 8.92 -10.07 7.91
CA ARG A 103 9.09 -10.48 6.51
C ARG A 103 7.74 -10.59 5.82
N VAL A 104 7.70 -10.25 4.54
CA VAL A 104 6.50 -10.36 3.69
C VAL A 104 6.87 -11.03 2.36
N VAL A 105 5.99 -11.87 1.85
CA VAL A 105 6.00 -12.34 0.47
C VAL A 105 4.72 -11.86 -0.21
N ALA A 106 4.87 -11.20 -1.34
CA ALA A 106 3.77 -10.65 -2.12
C ALA A 106 3.96 -10.94 -3.61
N LYS A 107 2.88 -10.87 -4.40
CA LYS A 107 3.01 -10.84 -5.87
C LYS A 107 3.78 -9.60 -6.33
N ASN A 108 4.49 -9.70 -7.44
CA ASN A 108 5.08 -8.54 -8.12
C ASN A 108 3.99 -7.64 -8.71
N SER A 109 3.44 -6.76 -7.87
CA SER A 109 2.43 -5.77 -8.20
C SER A 109 2.74 -4.49 -7.42
N PRO A 110 2.76 -3.31 -8.07
CA PRO A 110 3.10 -2.05 -7.40
C PRO A 110 2.27 -1.79 -6.14
N CYS A 111 0.94 -1.88 -6.21
CA CYS A 111 0.07 -1.63 -5.05
C CYS A 111 0.37 -2.60 -3.88
N LEU A 112 0.66 -3.88 -4.16
CA LEU A 112 0.96 -4.90 -3.13
C LEU A 112 2.35 -4.70 -2.51
N VAL A 113 3.35 -4.38 -3.33
CA VAL A 113 4.73 -4.14 -2.90
C VAL A 113 4.82 -2.89 -2.04
N ASP A 114 4.20 -1.80 -2.49
CA ASP A 114 4.19 -0.53 -1.75
C ASP A 114 3.50 -0.70 -0.40
N THR A 115 2.32 -1.34 -0.38
CA THR A 115 1.61 -1.60 0.88
C THR A 115 2.43 -2.48 1.81
N SER A 116 3.05 -3.54 1.28
CA SER A 116 3.93 -4.42 2.07
C SER A 116 5.04 -3.60 2.73
N ALA A 117 5.75 -2.78 1.96
CA ALA A 117 6.86 -2.00 2.48
C ALA A 117 6.43 -0.93 3.49
N LEU A 118 5.37 -0.20 3.18
CA LEU A 118 4.92 0.92 4.00
C LEU A 118 4.24 0.46 5.29
N MET A 119 3.47 -0.63 5.28
CA MET A 119 2.81 -1.12 6.49
C MET A 119 3.71 -1.99 7.38
N SER A 120 4.55 -2.83 6.77
CA SER A 120 5.33 -3.82 7.54
C SER A 120 6.80 -3.43 7.77
N GLY A 121 7.32 -2.45 7.02
CA GLY A 121 8.75 -2.14 7.00
C GLY A 121 9.62 -3.19 6.27
N ALA A 122 9.02 -4.26 5.76
CA ALA A 122 9.70 -5.23 4.91
C ALA A 122 10.14 -4.57 3.59
N ARG A 123 11.41 -4.73 3.22
CA ARG A 123 11.94 -4.16 1.98
C ARG A 123 12.80 -5.18 1.25
N ILE A 124 12.81 -5.07 -0.08
CA ILE A 124 13.73 -5.82 -0.93
C ILE A 124 15.17 -5.53 -0.48
N ASN A 125 15.52 -4.26 -0.30
CA ASN A 125 16.83 -3.79 0.18
C ASN A 125 17.18 -4.25 1.61
N HIS A 126 16.22 -4.80 2.36
CA HIS A 126 16.43 -5.36 3.69
C HIS A 126 16.28 -6.88 3.70
N GLN A 127 16.18 -7.51 2.52
CA GLN A 127 15.96 -8.97 2.35
C GLN A 127 14.73 -9.48 3.11
N THR A 128 13.73 -8.61 3.31
CA THR A 128 12.53 -8.90 4.10
C THR A 128 11.25 -8.86 3.29
N LEU A 129 11.30 -8.38 2.04
CA LEU A 129 10.20 -8.46 1.09
C LEU A 129 10.62 -9.31 -0.12
N SER A 130 10.00 -10.49 -0.27
CA SER A 130 10.18 -11.37 -1.43
C SER A 130 9.01 -11.26 -2.40
N LEU A 131 9.28 -11.48 -3.68
CA LEU A 131 8.27 -11.46 -4.75
C LEU A 131 7.94 -12.88 -5.21
N ASP A 132 6.67 -13.26 -5.18
CA ASP A 132 6.16 -14.54 -5.65
C ASP A 132 4.83 -14.36 -6.40
N ASN A 133 4.88 -14.49 -7.72
CA ASN A 133 3.71 -14.33 -8.58
C ASN A 133 2.64 -15.40 -8.39
N THR A 134 2.99 -16.56 -7.81
CA THR A 134 2.04 -17.66 -7.56
C THR A 134 1.04 -17.33 -6.45
N LEU A 135 1.33 -16.32 -5.61
CA LEU A 135 0.43 -15.87 -4.54
C LEU A 135 -0.81 -15.13 -5.07
N GLY A 136 -0.79 -14.64 -6.30
CA GLY A 136 -1.89 -13.83 -6.83
C GLY A 136 -2.09 -12.57 -5.99
N GLY A 137 -3.29 -12.37 -5.44
CA GLY A 137 -3.59 -11.24 -4.55
C GLY A 137 -3.36 -11.51 -3.06
N SER A 138 -2.61 -12.56 -2.72
CA SER A 138 -2.42 -13.02 -1.32
C SER A 138 -1.07 -12.57 -0.77
N PHE A 139 -0.91 -12.62 0.55
CA PHE A 139 0.38 -12.42 1.23
C PHE A 139 0.77 -13.60 2.12
N VAL A 140 2.07 -13.77 2.31
CA VAL A 140 2.63 -14.47 3.47
C VAL A 140 3.34 -13.45 4.33
N VAL A 141 3.02 -13.38 5.63
CA VAL A 141 3.67 -12.49 6.59
C VAL A 141 4.27 -13.34 7.71
N GLN A 142 5.52 -13.04 8.08
CA GLN A 142 6.25 -13.77 9.11
C GLN A 142 6.89 -12.78 10.07
N ARG A 143 6.80 -13.07 11.36
CA ARG A 143 7.62 -12.42 12.38
C ARG A 143 8.99 -13.10 12.44
N ILE A 144 10.06 -12.31 12.33
CA ILE A 144 11.43 -12.84 12.21
C ILE A 144 11.86 -13.50 13.53
N SER A 145 11.65 -12.83 14.67
CA SER A 145 12.12 -13.29 15.98
C SER A 145 11.45 -14.57 16.48
N THR A 146 10.22 -14.87 16.05
CA THR A 146 9.45 -16.03 16.53
C THR A 146 9.22 -17.09 15.46
N GLY A 147 9.40 -16.76 14.18
CA GLY A 147 9.02 -17.62 13.05
C GLY A 147 7.50 -17.76 12.84
N GLN A 148 6.67 -17.12 13.68
CA GLN A 148 5.21 -17.14 13.54
C GLN A 148 4.83 -16.57 12.18
N THR A 149 4.03 -17.32 11.43
CA THR A 149 3.75 -17.03 10.02
C THR A 149 2.28 -17.21 9.70
N TYR A 150 1.72 -16.25 8.95
CA TYR A 150 0.36 -16.31 8.43
C TYR A 150 0.35 -16.12 6.91
N LYS A 151 -0.48 -16.89 6.23
CA LYS A 151 -0.94 -16.58 4.87
C LYS A 151 -2.31 -15.93 4.95
N VAL A 152 -2.50 -14.82 4.25
CA VAL A 152 -3.78 -14.13 4.12
C VAL A 152 -4.17 -14.03 2.65
N SER A 153 -5.46 -14.22 2.37
CA SER A 153 -6.05 -14.08 1.04
C SER A 153 -7.55 -13.80 1.17
N LEU A 154 -8.17 -13.18 0.16
CA LEU A 154 -9.64 -13.17 0.04
C LEU A 154 -10.25 -14.58 0.11
N ALA A 155 -11.27 -14.75 0.95
CA ALA A 155 -12.04 -15.98 1.09
C ALA A 155 -12.97 -16.22 -0.10
N ASP A 156 -13.55 -15.14 -0.64
CA ASP A 156 -14.34 -15.13 -1.87
C ASP A 156 -13.83 -14.03 -2.80
N LYS A 157 -13.74 -14.33 -4.10
CA LYS A 157 -13.27 -13.44 -5.15
C LYS A 157 -14.35 -13.16 -6.21
N SER A 158 -15.57 -13.66 -6.00
CA SER A 158 -16.70 -13.53 -6.92
C SER A 158 -17.01 -12.07 -7.27
N PHE A 159 -16.93 -11.17 -6.29
CA PHE A 159 -17.15 -9.74 -6.45
C PHE A 159 -16.15 -9.05 -7.39
N LEU A 160 -14.97 -9.66 -7.64
CA LEU A 160 -13.96 -9.14 -8.56
C LEU A 160 -14.16 -9.63 -10.00
N LYS A 161 -15.11 -10.54 -10.26
CA LYS A 161 -15.26 -11.20 -11.57
C LYS A 161 -15.56 -10.19 -12.68
N ALA A 162 -16.50 -9.28 -12.44
CA ALA A 162 -16.88 -8.25 -13.41
C ALA A 162 -15.71 -7.31 -13.72
N LEU A 163 -15.04 -6.80 -12.68
CA LEU A 163 -13.85 -5.97 -12.82
C LEU A 163 -12.77 -6.66 -13.65
N LYS A 164 -12.38 -7.88 -13.27
CA LYS A 164 -11.33 -8.63 -13.98
C LYS A 164 -11.68 -8.89 -15.43
N SER A 165 -12.92 -9.29 -15.71
CA SER A 165 -13.37 -9.51 -17.09
C SER A 165 -13.28 -8.23 -17.92
N LYS A 166 -13.62 -7.08 -17.34
CA LYS A 166 -13.50 -5.80 -18.01
C LYS A 166 -12.04 -5.41 -18.24
N GLU A 167 -11.18 -5.54 -17.23
CA GLU A 167 -9.73 -5.29 -17.35
C GLU A 167 -9.09 -6.16 -18.43
N GLU A 168 -9.44 -7.45 -18.49
CA GLU A 168 -8.97 -8.39 -19.51
C GLU A 168 -9.41 -7.96 -20.92
N ALA A 169 -10.66 -7.51 -21.08
CA ALA A 169 -11.15 -6.98 -22.34
C ALA A 169 -10.37 -5.72 -22.77
N ILE A 170 -10.07 -4.81 -21.83
CA ILE A 170 -9.27 -3.60 -22.11
C ILE A 170 -7.84 -3.97 -22.52
N LYS A 171 -7.19 -4.87 -21.78
CA LYS A 171 -5.84 -5.35 -22.10
C LYS A 171 -5.80 -6.06 -23.46
N ALA A 172 -6.84 -6.82 -23.81
CA ALA A 172 -6.96 -7.46 -25.12
C ALA A 172 -7.07 -6.43 -26.26
N LYS A 173 -7.89 -5.38 -26.09
CA LYS A 173 -7.97 -4.26 -27.04
C LYS A 173 -6.64 -3.56 -27.23
N GLN A 174 -5.95 -3.24 -26.13
CA GLN A 174 -4.63 -2.61 -26.15
C GLN A 174 -3.59 -3.46 -26.91
N LYS A 175 -3.58 -4.78 -26.66
CA LYS A 175 -2.71 -5.72 -27.37
C LYS A 175 -3.00 -5.79 -28.87
N GLN A 176 -4.25 -5.54 -29.26
CA GLN A 176 -4.68 -5.47 -30.66
C GLN A 176 -4.57 -4.04 -31.24
N HIS A 177 -3.96 -3.10 -30.52
CA HIS A 177 -3.87 -1.68 -30.88
C HIS A 177 -5.23 -1.02 -31.17
N GLN A 178 -6.31 -1.56 -30.61
CA GLN A 178 -7.64 -0.98 -30.71
C GLN A 178 -7.79 0.20 -29.74
N LYS A 179 -8.55 1.21 -30.17
CA LYS A 179 -8.84 2.37 -29.32
C LYS A 179 -9.70 1.93 -28.12
N VAL A 180 -9.23 2.29 -26.93
CA VAL A 180 -10.01 2.23 -25.69
C VAL A 180 -10.73 3.58 -25.51
N THR A 181 -12.02 3.54 -25.23
CA THR A 181 -12.84 4.75 -25.06
C THR A 181 -12.86 5.22 -23.61
N ALA A 182 -13.15 6.51 -23.39
CA ALA A 182 -13.29 7.08 -22.05
C ALA A 182 -14.36 6.33 -21.23
N LYS A 183 -15.54 6.09 -21.83
CA LYS A 183 -16.63 5.32 -21.21
C LYS A 183 -16.19 3.94 -20.72
N GLU A 184 -15.32 3.26 -21.45
CA GLU A 184 -14.80 1.96 -21.03
C GLU A 184 -13.88 2.03 -19.82
N ILE A 185 -13.10 3.12 -19.71
CA ILE A 185 -12.28 3.40 -18.53
C ILE A 185 -13.18 3.76 -17.35
N ASP A 186 -14.18 4.63 -17.55
CA ASP A 186 -15.16 4.99 -16.52
C ASP A 186 -15.86 3.74 -15.95
N GLU A 187 -16.20 2.77 -16.81
CA GLU A 187 -16.79 1.50 -16.39
C GLU A 187 -15.81 0.63 -15.56
N VAL A 188 -14.51 0.62 -15.90
CA VAL A 188 -13.50 -0.07 -15.08
C VAL A 188 -13.35 0.61 -13.74
N GLU A 189 -13.26 1.94 -13.71
CA GLU A 189 -13.09 2.72 -12.49
C GLU A 189 -14.30 2.57 -11.56
N ALA A 190 -15.52 2.54 -12.11
CA ALA A 190 -16.74 2.27 -11.35
C ALA A 190 -16.71 0.87 -10.71
N LEU A 191 -16.35 -0.16 -11.48
CA LEU A 191 -16.24 -1.54 -10.96
C LEU A 191 -15.13 -1.67 -9.92
N ALA A 192 -14.00 -0.97 -10.11
CA ALA A 192 -12.92 -0.92 -9.13
C ALA A 192 -13.39 -0.26 -7.83
N PHE A 193 -14.14 0.84 -7.93
CA PHE A 193 -14.72 1.52 -6.79
C PHE A 193 -15.74 0.66 -6.03
N GLU A 194 -16.59 -0.09 -6.73
CA GLU A 194 -17.49 -1.08 -6.12
C GLU A 194 -16.73 -2.17 -5.36
N ALA A 195 -15.67 -2.72 -5.97
CA ALA A 195 -14.81 -3.70 -5.32
C ALA A 195 -14.13 -3.15 -4.07
N MET A 196 -13.61 -1.91 -4.13
CA MET A 196 -13.03 -1.22 -2.99
C MET A 196 -14.04 -1.07 -1.86
N ARG A 197 -15.26 -0.59 -2.16
CA ARG A 197 -16.34 -0.45 -1.17
C ARG A 197 -16.70 -1.79 -0.54
N TYR A 198 -16.82 -2.84 -1.35
CA TYR A 198 -17.11 -4.18 -0.85
C TYR A 198 -16.04 -4.63 0.15
N MET A 199 -14.75 -4.50 -0.19
CA MET A 199 -13.65 -4.88 0.69
C MET A 199 -13.58 -4.04 1.96
N LEU A 200 -13.90 -2.74 1.88
CA LEU A 200 -13.83 -1.83 3.02
C LEU A 200 -14.99 -2.01 4.02
N GLN A 201 -16.15 -2.50 3.55
CA GLN A 201 -17.38 -2.62 4.34
C GLN A 201 -17.67 -4.04 4.82
N THR A 202 -17.14 -5.06 4.14
CA THR A 202 -17.42 -6.47 4.49
C THR A 202 -16.65 -6.88 5.74
N ASP A 203 -17.30 -7.57 6.68
CA ASP A 203 -16.63 -8.15 7.84
C ASP A 203 -15.41 -8.99 7.42
N THR A 204 -14.23 -8.66 7.95
CA THR A 204 -12.98 -9.38 7.68
C THR A 204 -13.06 -10.89 7.90
N LYS A 205 -13.90 -11.40 8.81
CA LYS A 205 -14.10 -12.84 9.02
C LYS A 205 -14.76 -13.54 7.82
N ARG A 206 -15.56 -12.80 7.06
CA ARG A 206 -16.18 -13.26 5.81
C ARG A 206 -15.32 -12.95 4.60
N LEU A 207 -14.64 -11.81 4.62
CA LEU A 207 -13.83 -11.33 3.50
C LEU A 207 -12.50 -12.08 3.38
N LEU A 208 -11.85 -12.38 4.50
CA LEU A 208 -10.49 -12.88 4.54
C LEU A 208 -10.42 -14.34 5.02
N LYS A 209 -9.53 -15.09 4.40
CA LYS A 209 -9.05 -16.38 4.87
C LYS A 209 -7.62 -16.20 5.38
N VAL A 210 -7.43 -16.42 6.68
CA VAL A 210 -6.12 -16.35 7.34
C VAL A 210 -5.74 -17.76 7.81
N THR A 211 -4.57 -18.24 7.38
CA THR A 211 -4.07 -19.58 7.70
C THR A 211 -2.69 -19.47 8.34
N GLU A 212 -2.49 -20.08 9.50
CA GLU A 212 -1.14 -20.22 10.10
C GLU A 212 -0.29 -21.20 9.28
N LEU A 213 0.94 -20.80 8.94
CA LEU A 213 1.90 -21.65 8.24
C LEU A 213 2.99 -22.11 9.20
N LYS A 214 2.79 -23.27 9.84
CA LYS A 214 3.77 -23.82 10.79
C LYS A 214 5.05 -24.24 10.07
N GLY A 215 6.20 -23.85 10.61
CA GLY A 215 7.51 -24.22 10.07
C GLY A 215 7.87 -23.55 8.74
N TYR A 216 7.14 -22.50 8.33
CA TYR A 216 7.42 -21.79 7.08
C TYR A 216 8.86 -21.24 7.03
N GLN A 217 9.58 -21.63 5.98
CA GLN A 217 10.92 -21.14 5.70
C GLN A 217 10.83 -20.00 4.68
N TYR A 218 11.22 -18.80 5.11
CA TYR A 218 11.29 -17.64 4.23
C TYR A 218 12.53 -17.73 3.35
N HIS A 219 12.35 -17.51 2.06
CA HIS A 219 13.41 -17.51 1.05
C HIS A 219 13.49 -16.14 0.37
N PHE A 220 14.70 -15.64 0.18
CA PHE A 220 14.99 -14.40 -0.52
C PHE A 220 16.08 -14.66 -1.55
N ASN A 221 15.82 -14.30 -2.82
CA ASN A 221 16.58 -14.80 -3.96
C ASN A 221 17.24 -13.66 -4.77
N ILE A 222 17.52 -12.52 -4.15
CA ILE A 222 18.23 -11.42 -4.79
C ILE A 222 19.58 -11.23 -4.11
N ASP A 223 20.65 -11.36 -4.88
CA ASP A 223 22.03 -11.20 -4.40
C ASP A 223 22.46 -9.73 -4.33
N GLY A 224 23.58 -9.47 -3.66
CA GLY A 224 24.22 -8.14 -3.65
C GLY A 224 23.52 -7.08 -2.79
N ILE A 225 22.61 -7.49 -1.91
CA ILE A 225 21.89 -6.56 -1.01
C ILE A 225 22.66 -6.35 0.29
N GLY A 226 22.83 -5.08 0.67
CA GLY A 226 23.51 -4.67 1.89
C GLY A 226 22.86 -5.19 3.18
N SER A 227 23.63 -5.22 4.27
CA SER A 227 23.12 -5.68 5.57
C SER A 227 22.13 -4.69 6.17
N ARG A 228 21.08 -5.21 6.80
CA ARG A 228 20.09 -4.42 7.54
C ARG A 228 20.70 -3.88 8.85
N SER A 229 21.07 -2.60 8.88
CA SER A 229 21.74 -1.98 10.03
C SER A 229 20.79 -1.34 11.05
N ASP A 230 19.59 -0.96 10.64
CA ASP A 230 18.58 -0.25 11.44
C ASP A 230 18.07 -1.06 12.64
N VAL A 231 18.39 -2.35 12.69
CA VAL A 231 17.96 -3.27 13.75
C VAL A 231 19.04 -3.57 14.79
N LYS A 232 20.30 -3.23 14.53
CA LYS A 232 21.44 -3.62 15.39
C LYS A 232 21.36 -2.98 16.79
N ASN A 233 20.92 -1.73 16.85
CA ASN A 233 20.87 -0.94 18.09
C ASN A 233 19.46 -0.64 18.58
N LYS A 234 18.44 -1.33 18.03
CA LYS A 234 17.03 -0.98 18.28
C LYS A 234 16.64 -1.04 19.77
N ASN A 235 17.28 -1.93 20.53
CA ASN A 235 17.04 -2.15 21.96
C ASN A 235 17.94 -1.34 22.90
N VAL A 236 18.84 -0.50 22.40
CA VAL A 236 19.65 0.36 23.28
C VAL A 236 18.71 1.33 23.99
N GLY A 237 18.77 1.38 25.32
CA GLY A 237 17.88 2.19 26.16
C GLY A 237 17.96 3.69 25.81
N ARG A 238 16.87 4.41 26.06
CA ARG A 238 16.83 5.88 25.96
C ARG A 238 16.96 6.51 27.33
#